data_AF-A0A7C2PIY4-F1
#
_entry.id   AF-A0A7C2PIY4-F1
#
_cell.length_a   1.000
_cell.length_b   1.000
_cell.length_c   1.000
_cell.angle_alpha   90.00
_cell.angle_beta   90.00
_cell.angle_gamma   90.00
#
_symmetry.space_group_name_H-M   'P 1'
#
loop_
_entity.id
_entity.type
_entity.pdbx_description
1 polymer ?
#
loop_
_entity_poly.entity_id
_entity_poly.type
_entity_poly.pdbx_seq_one_letter_code
_entity_poly.pdbx_strand_id
1 'polypeptide(L)'
;MIPPELQRVWTWGNEPNVETGVHTFENCLTWYRQVTPDWAGSAARQQTFEEFLKEGAPVDAPQDIVESVRVFLEEAHQKGLWH
;
A
#
# COMPACT_ATOMS: atom_id res chain seq x y z
N MET A 1 7.80 -14.37 5.85
CA MET A 1 6.85 -14.07 6.95
C MET A 1 7.14 -12.66 7.43
N ILE A 2 6.21 -11.73 7.21
CA ILE A 2 6.38 -10.35 7.67
C ILE A 2 6.15 -10.24 9.17
N PRO A 3 6.93 -9.42 9.90
CA PRO A 3 6.61 -9.04 11.26
C PRO A 3 5.16 -8.52 11.32
N PRO A 4 4.38 -8.90 12.34
CA PRO A 4 3.02 -8.37 12.51
C PRO A 4 3.01 -6.84 12.63
N GLU A 5 4.11 -6.25 13.10
CA GLU A 5 4.32 -4.81 13.18
C GLU A 5 4.40 -4.13 11.80
N LEU A 6 4.73 -4.89 10.75
CA LEU A 6 4.73 -4.38 9.38
C LEU A 6 3.38 -4.52 8.69
N GLN A 7 2.41 -5.25 9.25
CA GLN A 7 1.11 -5.47 8.60
C GLN A 7 0.23 -4.24 8.76
N ARG A 8 -0.03 -3.56 7.64
CA ARG A 8 -0.89 -2.38 7.62
C ARG A 8 -1.62 -2.25 6.29
N VAL A 9 -2.82 -1.71 6.37
CA VAL A 9 -3.72 -1.52 5.23
C VAL A 9 -4.23 -0.08 5.27
N TRP A 10 -4.23 0.55 4.12
CA TRP A 10 -4.85 1.84 3.87
C TRP A 10 -5.86 1.67 2.75
N THR A 11 -7.04 2.25 2.91
CA THR A 11 -8.09 2.24 1.90
C THR A 11 -8.56 3.65 1.64
N TRP A 12 -8.95 3.91 0.39
CA TRP A 12 -9.51 5.18 -0.03
C TRP A 12 -10.48 5.00 -1.20
N GLY A 13 -11.13 6.10 -1.56
CA GLY A 13 -12.20 6.12 -2.55
C GLY A 13 -13.56 5.91 -1.91
N ASN A 14 -14.58 6.52 -2.52
CA ASN A 14 -15.98 6.41 -2.11
C ASN A 14 -16.84 5.85 -3.26
N GLU A 15 -16.21 5.17 -4.22
CA GLU A 15 -16.90 4.56 -5.35
C GLU A 15 -17.71 3.35 -4.86
N PRO A 16 -19.02 3.28 -5.14
CA PRO A 16 -19.83 2.13 -4.75
C PRO A 16 -19.31 0.88 -5.45
N ASN A 17 -19.08 -0.17 -4.66
CA ASN A 17 -18.52 -1.44 -5.10
C ASN A 17 -17.07 -1.40 -5.60
N VAL A 18 -16.30 -0.37 -5.28
CA VAL A 18 -14.87 -0.34 -5.59
C VAL A 18 -14.10 -0.11 -4.30
N GLU A 19 -13.21 -1.03 -3.94
CA GLU A 19 -12.26 -0.85 -2.86
C GLU A 19 -10.89 -0.55 -3.47
N THR A 20 -10.35 0.64 -3.20
CA THR A 20 -8.97 0.98 -3.57
C THR A 20 -8.14 1.08 -2.31
N GLY A 21 -6.95 0.52 -2.33
CA GLY A 21 -6.11 0.49 -1.15
C GLY A 21 -4.66 0.15 -1.43
N VAL A 22 -3.88 0.17 -0.36
CA VAL A 22 -2.53 -0.38 -0.32
C VAL A 22 -2.37 -1.17 0.95
N HIS A 23 -1.74 -2.34 0.86
CA HIS A 23 -1.31 -3.08 2.03
C HIS A 23 0.16 -3.45 1.93
N THR A 24 0.76 -3.75 3.07
CA THR A 24 2.12 -4.26 3.14
C THR A 24 2.14 -5.79 3.04
N PHE A 25 3.04 -6.32 2.22
CA PHE A 25 3.28 -7.75 2.09
C PHE A 25 4.74 -8.01 1.69
N GLU A 26 5.46 -8.83 2.45
CA GLU A 26 6.86 -9.24 2.17
C GLU A 26 7.79 -8.09 1.73
N ASN A 27 7.89 -7.03 2.54
CA ASN A 27 8.69 -5.83 2.27
C ASN A 27 8.28 -5.04 1.00
N CYS A 28 7.06 -5.29 0.53
CA CYS A 28 6.46 -4.60 -0.59
C CYS A 28 5.14 -3.95 -0.16
N LEU A 29 4.77 -2.91 -0.89
CA LEU A 29 3.43 -2.36 -0.95
C LEU A 29 2.70 -3.00 -2.12
N THR A 30 1.52 -3.56 -1.84
CA THR A 30 0.59 -4.01 -2.87
C THR A 30 -0.51 -2.97 -2.98
N TRP A 31 -0.47 -2.18 -4.05
CA TRP A 31 -1.50 -1.23 -4.43
C TRP A 31 -2.61 -2.00 -5.15
N TYR A 32 -3.85 -1.89 -4.69
CA TYR A 32 -4.95 -2.67 -5.22
C TYR A 32 -6.17 -1.80 -5.52
N ARG A 33 -6.93 -2.23 -6.52
CA ARG A 33 -8.28 -1.77 -6.83
C ARG A 33 -9.14 -2.98 -7.11
N GLN A 34 -10.05 -3.28 -6.20
CA GLN A 34 -10.97 -4.41 -6.28
C GLN A 34 -12.36 -3.88 -6.61
N VAL A 35 -13.01 -4.45 -7.63
CA VAL A 35 -14.39 -4.11 -7.99
C VAL A 35 -15.29 -5.28 -7.63
N THR A 36 -16.36 -4.99 -6.89
CA THR A 36 -17.39 -5.96 -6.53
C THR A 36 -18.55 -5.86 -7.54
N PRO A 37 -19.03 -6.98 -8.10
CA PRO A 37 -18.57 -8.34 -7.87
C PRO A 37 -17.26 -8.63 -8.64
N ASP A 38 -16.41 -9.52 -8.13
CA ASP A 38 -15.01 -9.70 -8.58
C ASP A 38 -14.84 -9.99 -10.08
N TRP A 39 -15.88 -10.45 -10.78
CA TRP A 39 -15.86 -10.63 -12.24
C TRP A 39 -15.78 -9.31 -13.01
N ALA A 40 -16.02 -8.16 -12.36
CA ALA A 40 -15.89 -6.83 -12.93
C ALA A 40 -14.42 -6.37 -13.09
N GLY A 41 -13.48 -7.10 -12.50
CA GLY A 41 -12.05 -6.90 -12.64
C GLY A 41 -11.40 -6.36 -11.37
N SER A 42 -10.22 -6.90 -11.07
CA SER A 42 -9.35 -6.43 -9.99
C SER A 42 -7.96 -6.14 -10.55
N ALA A 43 -7.35 -5.06 -10.09
CA ALA A 43 -5.97 -4.72 -10.41
C ALA A 43 -5.14 -4.71 -9.14
N ALA A 44 -3.94 -5.29 -9.20
CA ALA A 44 -2.96 -5.21 -8.13
C ALA A 44 -1.59 -4.89 -8.74
N ARG A 45 -0.85 -4.00 -8.09
CA ARG A 45 0.51 -3.62 -8.46
C ARG A 45 1.39 -3.67 -7.22
N GLN A 46 2.43 -4.47 -7.28
CA GLN A 46 3.44 -4.51 -6.24
C GLN A 46 4.51 -3.44 -6.49
N GLN A 47 5.06 -2.92 -5.41
CA GLN A 47 6.16 -1.96 -5.37
C GLN A 47 6.96 -2.21 -4.10
N THR A 48 8.29 -2.24 -4.16
CA THR A 48 9.10 -2.39 -2.95
C THR A 48 9.03 -1.15 -2.06
N PHE A 49 9.37 -1.29 -0.78
CA PHE A 49 9.46 -0.14 0.12
C PHE A 49 10.50 0.89 -0.36
N GLU A 50 11.64 0.43 -0.88
CA GLU A 50 12.68 1.32 -1.43
C GLU A 50 12.19 2.08 -2.67
N GLU A 51 11.52 1.39 -3.60
CA GLU A 51 10.93 2.02 -4.78
C GLU A 51 9.92 3.08 -4.40
N PHE A 52 9.06 2.81 -3.41
CA PHE A 52 8.09 3.78 -2.93
C PHE A 52 8.75 5.02 -2.31
N LEU A 53 9.78 4.85 -1.47
CA LEU A 53 10.44 5.99 -0.84
C LEU A 53 11.13 6.89 -1.88
N LYS A 54 11.65 6.30 -2.95
CA LYS A 54 12.37 6.98 -4.03
C LYS A 54 11.44 7.62 -5.07
N GLU A 55 10.42 6.89 -5.51
CA GLU A 55 9.58 7.27 -6.67
C GLU A 55 8.16 7.70 -6.27
N GLY A 56 7.71 7.36 -5.05
CA GLY A 56 6.36 7.62 -4.57
C GLY A 56 5.36 6.55 -4.99
N ALA A 57 4.06 6.85 -4.82
CA ALA A 57 2.99 5.93 -5.19
C ALA A 57 2.95 5.70 -6.71
N PRO A 58 2.75 4.45 -7.18
CA PRO A 58 2.71 4.13 -8.60
C PRO A 58 1.31 4.30 -9.22
N VAL A 59 0.37 4.78 -8.40
CA VAL A 59 -1.04 5.03 -8.73
C VAL A 59 -1.45 6.38 -8.16
N ASP A 60 -2.56 6.92 -8.65
CA ASP A 60 -3.15 8.14 -8.11
C ASP A 60 -3.79 7.85 -6.75
N ALA A 61 -3.02 8.08 -5.69
CA ALA A 61 -3.43 7.89 -4.30
C ALA A 61 -3.54 9.25 -3.59
N PRO A 62 -4.52 9.44 -2.69
CA PRO A 62 -4.64 10.66 -1.91
C PRO A 62 -3.36 10.98 -1.15
N GLN A 63 -3.00 12.26 -1.08
CA GLN A 63 -1.74 12.70 -0.47
C GLN A 63 -1.61 12.24 0.99
N ASP A 64 -2.70 12.26 1.76
CA ASP A 64 -2.72 11.81 3.15
C ASP A 64 -2.37 10.33 3.29
N ILE A 65 -2.80 9.49 2.34
CA ILE A 65 -2.43 8.07 2.29
C ILE A 65 -0.96 7.92 1.96
N VAL A 66 -0.47 8.63 0.93
CA VAL A 66 0.95 8.58 0.51
C VAL A 66 1.87 9.02 1.66
N GLU A 67 1.52 10.10 2.36
CA GLU A 67 2.26 10.58 3.53
C GLU A 67 2.20 9.58 4.69
N SER A 68 1.02 9.00 4.96
CA SER A 68 0.86 7.98 6.01
C SER A 68 1.72 6.74 5.76
N VAL A 69 1.77 6.26 4.51
CA VAL A 69 2.61 5.13 4.10
C VAL A 69 4.09 5.49 4.23
N ARG A 70 4.50 6.69 3.80
CA ARG A 70 5.89 7.14 3.91
C ARG A 70 6.36 7.18 5.37
N VAL A 71 5.61 7.84 6.25
CA VAL A 71 5.93 7.92 7.68
C VAL A 71 6.06 6.53 8.28
N PHE A 72 5.11 5.65 7.98
CA PHE A 72 5.14 4.27 8.47
C PHE A 72 6.40 3.52 8.03
N LEU A 73 6.80 3.63 6.75
CA LEU A 73 7.98 2.95 6.22
C LEU A 73 9.27 3.54 6.79
N GLU A 74 9.36 4.85 6.98
CA GLU A 74 10.50 5.52 7.61
C GLU A 74 10.67 5.09 9.07
N GLU A 75 9.57 5.06 9.85
CA GLU A 75 9.59 4.55 11.22
C GLU A 75 10.01 3.08 11.29
N ALA A 76 9.52 2.26 10.35
CA ALA A 76 9.87 0.85 10.28
C ALA A 76 11.35 0.63 9.90
N HIS A 77 11.90 1.47 9.03
CA HIS A 77 13.32 1.43 8.66
C HIS A 77 14.20 1.83 9.85
N GLN A 78 13.84 2.91 10.57
CA GLN A 78 14.57 3.34 11.77
C GLN A 78 14.59 2.26 12.87
N LYS A 79 13.54 1.44 12.94
CA LYS A 79 13.44 0.30 13.86
C LYS A 79 14.14 -0.97 13.36
N GLY A 80 14.69 -0.97 12.14
CA GLY A 80 15.32 -2.15 11.54
C GLY A 80 14.35 -3.29 11.24
N LEU A 81 13.07 -2.98 11.01
CA LEU A 81 12.05 -3.98 10.70
C LEU A 81 12.11 -4.47 9.26
N TRP A 82 12.76 -3.70 8.39
CA TRP A 82 13.03 -4.05 7.01
C TRP A 82 14.36 -3.42 6.55
N HIS A 83 14.95 -3.99 5.51
CA HIS A 83 16.23 -3.62 4.93
C HIS A 83 16.13 -3.64 3.42
#